data_AF-A0A940PEL7-F1
#
_entry.id   AF-A0A940PEL7-F1
#
_cell.length_a   1.000
_cell.length_b   1.000
_cell.length_c   1.000
_cell.angle_alpha   90.00
_cell.angle_beta   90.00
_cell.angle_gamma   90.00
#
_symmetry.space_group_name_H-M   'P 1'
#
loop_
_entity.id
_entity.type
_entity.pdbx_description
1 polymer ?
#
loop_
_entity_poly.entity_id
_entity_poly.type
_entity_poly.pdbx_seq_one_letter_code
_entity_poly.pdbx_strand_id
1 'polypeptide(L)'
;MSKIVCVQSLSPHQAELIRQTAPDWDFVHGKEKELWLTHLKDAEIIVGWNSAVQEECLKPGSKLRWVQSWNAGVDNMPFEDFAQKDIIVTNASGVHAYPISETIIGMMLGWTRKIHLSIRNQTEYRKAGRNPWENDRYYRRWGHWRGNCPVGQSVRHERAGLQKIGEILSVCRPHV
;
A
#
# COMPACT_ATOMS: atom_id res chain seq x y z
N MET A 1 -19.49 -24.04 -20.33
CA MET A 1 -18.33 -23.13 -20.38
C MET A 1 -18.04 -22.68 -18.98
N SER A 2 -16.79 -22.79 -18.54
CA SER A 2 -16.37 -22.37 -17.21
C SER A 2 -16.19 -20.86 -17.17
N LYS A 3 -16.57 -20.26 -16.04
CA LYS A 3 -16.71 -18.80 -15.92
C LYS A 3 -16.03 -18.28 -14.66
N ILE A 4 -15.26 -17.21 -14.84
CA ILE A 4 -14.60 -16.43 -13.79
C ILE A 4 -15.26 -15.06 -13.72
N VAL A 5 -15.69 -14.67 -12.51
CA VAL A 5 -16.28 -13.35 -12.27
C VAL A 5 -15.44 -12.59 -11.26
N CYS A 6 -14.94 -11.42 -11.64
CA CYS A 6 -14.23 -10.50 -10.76
C CYS A 6 -15.13 -9.29 -10.44
N VAL A 7 -15.44 -9.11 -9.15
CA VAL A 7 -16.31 -8.01 -8.68
C VAL A 7 -15.55 -6.69 -8.47
N GLN A 8 -14.29 -6.62 -8.92
CA GLN A 8 -13.48 -5.42 -8.87
C GLN A 8 -13.01 -5.02 -10.27
N SER A 9 -12.70 -3.73 -10.41
CA SER A 9 -12.04 -3.23 -11.62
C SER A 9 -10.59 -3.69 -11.62
N LEU A 10 -10.16 -4.22 -12.76
CA LEU A 10 -8.78 -4.62 -13.00
C LEU A 10 -8.17 -3.69 -14.04
N SER A 11 -6.87 -3.47 -13.93
CA SER A 11 -6.13 -2.80 -14.99
C SER A 11 -6.20 -3.64 -16.28
N PRO A 12 -6.10 -3.00 -17.48
CA PRO A 12 -6.10 -3.74 -18.74
C PRO A 12 -5.03 -4.82 -18.80
N HIS A 13 -3.84 -4.55 -18.24
CA HIS A 13 -2.74 -5.50 -18.17
C HIS A 13 -3.08 -6.73 -17.30
N GLN A 14 -3.67 -6.53 -16.12
CA GLN A 14 -4.08 -7.64 -15.25
C GLN A 14 -5.19 -8.49 -15.87
N ALA A 15 -6.18 -7.85 -16.51
CA ALA A 15 -7.25 -8.55 -17.20
C ALA A 15 -6.70 -9.41 -18.33
N GLU A 16 -5.73 -8.89 -19.07
CA GLU A 16 -5.07 -9.62 -20.16
C GLU A 16 -4.27 -10.82 -19.65
N LEU A 17 -3.50 -10.67 -18.56
CA LEU A 17 -2.79 -11.80 -17.94
C LEU A 17 -3.73 -12.94 -17.51
N ILE A 18 -4.90 -12.60 -16.96
CA ILE A 18 -5.91 -13.59 -16.57
C ILE A 18 -6.45 -14.32 -17.79
N ARG A 19 -6.79 -13.60 -18.87
CA ARG A 19 -7.25 -14.21 -20.13
C ARG A 19 -6.21 -15.12 -20.76
N GLN A 20 -4.94 -14.74 -20.72
CA GLN A 20 -3.84 -15.55 -21.23
C GLN A 20 -3.62 -16.82 -20.39
N THR A 21 -3.84 -16.75 -19.08
CA THR A 21 -3.67 -17.89 -18.17
C THR A 21 -4.83 -18.88 -18.30
N ALA A 22 -6.04 -18.39 -18.59
CA ALA A 22 -7.26 -19.19 -18.72
C ALA A 22 -8.02 -18.85 -20.02
N PRO A 23 -7.48 -19.23 -21.20
CA PRO A 23 -8.07 -18.85 -22.49
C PRO A 23 -9.43 -19.50 -22.77
N ASP A 24 -9.68 -20.68 -22.18
CA ASP A 24 -10.93 -21.44 -22.34
C ASP A 24 -12.04 -20.98 -21.37
N TRP A 25 -11.76 -19.98 -20.54
CA TRP A 25 -12.69 -19.49 -19.52
C TRP A 25 -13.29 -18.14 -19.93
N ASP A 26 -14.60 -18.02 -19.75
CA ASP A 26 -15.27 -16.74 -19.90
C ASP A 26 -14.95 -15.85 -18.69
N PHE A 27 -14.36 -14.68 -18.93
CA PHE A 27 -13.90 -13.79 -17.89
C PHE A 27 -14.67 -12.47 -17.90
N VAL A 28 -15.46 -12.26 -16.85
CA VAL A 28 -16.21 -11.02 -16.62
C VAL A 28 -15.58 -10.27 -15.46
N HIS A 29 -15.24 -9.00 -15.67
CA HIS A 29 -14.70 -8.15 -14.61
C HIS A 29 -15.28 -6.75 -14.66
N GLY A 30 -15.49 -6.14 -13.49
CA GLY A 30 -15.93 -4.75 -13.41
C GLY A 30 -16.38 -4.37 -12.01
N LYS A 31 -16.50 -3.05 -11.80
CA LYS A 31 -16.97 -2.50 -10.53
C LYS A 31 -18.50 -2.46 -10.45
N GLU A 32 -19.16 -2.32 -11.59
CA GLU A 32 -20.62 -2.18 -11.66
C GLU A 32 -21.32 -3.49 -11.36
N LYS A 33 -22.30 -3.44 -10.46
CA LYS A 33 -22.99 -4.63 -9.95
C LYS A 33 -23.75 -5.33 -11.07
N GLU A 34 -24.40 -4.56 -11.91
CA GLU A 34 -25.25 -4.97 -13.01
C GLU A 34 -24.47 -5.81 -14.04
N LEU A 35 -23.17 -5.54 -14.20
CA LEU A 35 -22.31 -6.25 -15.13
C LEU A 35 -22.08 -7.70 -14.70
N TRP A 36 -21.84 -7.96 -13.41
CA TRP A 36 -21.46 -9.29 -12.94
C TRP A 36 -22.62 -10.06 -12.28
N LEU A 37 -23.67 -9.39 -11.82
CA LEU A 37 -24.78 -10.03 -11.09
C LEU A 37 -25.45 -11.14 -11.90
N THR A 38 -25.68 -10.92 -13.19
CA THR A 38 -26.32 -11.89 -14.10
C THR A 38 -25.45 -13.12 -14.37
N HIS A 39 -24.14 -13.02 -14.09
CA HIS A 39 -23.17 -14.08 -14.34
C HIS A 39 -22.83 -14.91 -13.10
N LEU A 40 -23.20 -14.45 -11.90
CA LEU A 40 -22.84 -15.12 -10.64
C LEU A 40 -23.37 -16.54 -10.49
N LYS A 41 -24.55 -16.83 -11.05
CA LYS A 41 -25.15 -18.17 -10.96
C LYS A 41 -24.31 -19.24 -11.67
N ASP A 42 -23.75 -18.87 -12.83
CA ASP A 42 -22.93 -19.73 -13.66
C ASP A 42 -21.43 -19.62 -13.37
N ALA A 43 -21.03 -18.69 -12.49
CA ALA A 43 -19.64 -18.51 -12.11
C ALA A 43 -19.13 -19.70 -11.29
N GLU A 44 -18.02 -20.28 -11.73
CA GLU A 44 -17.33 -21.34 -10.98
C GLU A 44 -16.25 -20.76 -10.06
N ILE A 45 -15.64 -19.65 -10.49
CA ILE A 45 -14.63 -18.91 -9.74
C ILE A 45 -15.10 -17.47 -9.56
N ILE A 46 -15.05 -16.99 -8.32
CA ILE A 46 -15.36 -15.60 -7.99
C ILE A 46 -14.16 -14.94 -7.33
N VAL A 47 -13.77 -13.79 -7.85
CA VAL A 47 -12.68 -12.97 -7.33
C VAL A 47 -13.25 -11.73 -6.66
N GLY A 48 -13.26 -11.76 -5.33
CA GLY A 48 -13.83 -10.77 -4.44
C GLY A 48 -15.15 -11.23 -3.80
N TRP A 49 -15.41 -10.74 -2.60
CA TRP A 49 -16.57 -11.14 -1.81
C TRP A 49 -17.29 -9.93 -1.24
N ASN A 50 -18.62 -9.89 -1.39
CA ASN A 50 -19.50 -8.88 -0.82
C ASN A 50 -20.88 -9.49 -0.55
N SER A 51 -21.76 -8.72 0.11
CA SER A 51 -23.11 -9.20 0.49
C SER A 51 -23.97 -9.63 -0.71
N ALA A 52 -23.85 -8.95 -1.86
CA ALA A 52 -24.59 -9.31 -3.06
C ALA A 52 -24.08 -10.61 -3.72
N VAL A 53 -22.78 -10.86 -3.68
CA VAL A 53 -22.20 -12.15 -4.12
C VAL A 53 -22.69 -13.27 -3.20
N GLN A 54 -22.64 -13.05 -1.89
CA GLN A 54 -23.11 -14.03 -0.91
C GLN A 54 -24.59 -14.40 -1.13
N GLU A 55 -25.44 -13.40 -1.36
CA GLU A 55 -26.87 -13.62 -1.59
C GLU A 55 -27.14 -14.49 -2.82
N GLU A 56 -26.41 -14.29 -3.93
CA GLU A 56 -26.64 -15.06 -5.16
C GLU A 56 -25.93 -16.42 -5.16
N CYS A 57 -24.71 -16.50 -4.64
CA CYS A 57 -23.89 -17.70 -4.77
C CYS A 57 -24.17 -18.77 -3.71
N LEU A 58 -24.83 -18.41 -2.60
CA LEU A 58 -25.27 -19.40 -1.61
C LEU A 58 -26.64 -20.01 -1.93
N LYS A 59 -27.39 -19.44 -2.87
CA LYS A 59 -28.67 -20.01 -3.35
C LYS A 59 -28.46 -21.38 -4.02
N PRO A 60 -29.47 -22.27 -3.98
CA PRO A 60 -29.43 -23.52 -4.72
C PRO A 60 -29.23 -23.29 -6.22
N GLY A 61 -28.39 -24.10 -6.86
CA GLY A 61 -28.11 -24.03 -8.30
C GLY A 61 -26.99 -23.06 -8.71
N SER A 62 -26.26 -22.49 -7.75
CA SER A 62 -24.96 -21.86 -8.03
C SER A 62 -23.91 -22.92 -8.38
N LYS A 63 -23.04 -22.62 -9.34
CA LYS A 63 -21.90 -23.46 -9.73
C LYS A 63 -20.59 -23.08 -9.04
N LEU A 64 -20.65 -22.23 -8.01
CA LEU A 64 -19.47 -21.73 -7.31
C LEU A 64 -18.66 -22.87 -6.71
N ARG A 65 -17.36 -22.92 -7.03
CA ARG A 65 -16.38 -23.88 -6.48
C ARG A 65 -15.22 -23.19 -5.77
N TRP A 66 -14.90 -21.97 -6.17
CA TRP A 66 -13.73 -21.26 -5.63
C TRP A 66 -13.99 -19.77 -5.46
N VAL A 67 -13.69 -19.25 -4.27
CA VAL A 67 -13.66 -17.83 -3.94
C VAL A 67 -12.24 -17.37 -3.65
N GLN A 68 -11.78 -16.36 -4.38
CA GLN A 68 -10.54 -15.64 -4.11
C GLN A 68 -10.87 -14.31 -3.45
N SER A 69 -10.46 -14.13 -2.20
CA SER A 69 -10.52 -12.85 -1.49
C SER A 69 -9.37 -11.94 -1.90
N TRP A 70 -9.66 -10.65 -2.08
CA TRP A 70 -8.66 -9.59 -2.25
C TRP A 70 -7.99 -9.20 -0.94
N ASN A 71 -8.65 -9.48 0.18
CA ASN A 71 -8.20 -9.09 1.51
C ASN A 71 -7.38 -10.23 2.13
N ALA A 72 -6.45 -9.89 3.01
CA ALA A 72 -5.79 -10.87 3.88
C ALA A 72 -6.76 -11.41 4.94
N GLY A 73 -7.59 -10.53 5.52
CA GLY A 73 -8.64 -10.90 6.47
C GLY A 73 -9.89 -11.42 5.78
N VAL A 74 -10.42 -12.54 6.26
CA VAL A 74 -11.59 -13.24 5.72
C VAL A 74 -12.62 -13.59 6.81
N ASP A 75 -12.49 -12.97 8.00
CA ASP A 75 -13.27 -13.30 9.19
C ASP A 75 -14.79 -13.16 9.01
N ASN A 76 -15.22 -12.30 8.10
CA ASN A 76 -16.63 -12.01 7.82
C ASN A 76 -17.25 -12.96 6.77
N MET A 77 -16.55 -14.01 6.36
CA MET A 77 -17.06 -14.95 5.35
C MET A 77 -17.82 -16.13 5.99
N PRO A 78 -18.89 -16.63 5.35
CA PRO A 78 -19.69 -17.74 5.86
C PRO A 78 -19.00 -19.10 5.63
N PHE A 79 -17.97 -19.40 6.42
CA PHE A 79 -17.18 -20.64 6.27
C PHE A 79 -17.99 -21.92 6.48
N GLU A 80 -19.03 -21.89 7.30
CA GLU A 80 -19.93 -23.04 7.49
C GLU A 80 -20.65 -23.39 6.18
N ASP A 81 -21.19 -22.39 5.48
CA ASP A 81 -21.87 -22.58 4.20
C ASP A 81 -20.90 -23.04 3.11
N PHE A 82 -19.66 -22.53 3.13
CA PHE A 82 -18.62 -22.96 2.20
C PHE A 82 -18.22 -24.41 2.41
N ALA A 83 -18.06 -24.84 3.66
CA ALA A 83 -17.74 -26.22 3.99
C ALA A 83 -18.85 -27.18 3.56
N GLN A 84 -20.12 -26.82 3.74
CA GLN A 84 -21.26 -27.63 3.32
C GLN A 84 -21.35 -27.81 1.79
N LYS A 85 -20.88 -26.82 1.03
CA LYS A 85 -20.94 -26.78 -0.44
C LYS A 85 -19.61 -27.16 -1.11
N ASP A 86 -18.60 -27.57 -0.33
CA ASP A 86 -17.24 -27.88 -0.80
C ASP A 86 -16.60 -26.74 -1.61
N ILE A 87 -16.80 -25.50 -1.14
CA ILE A 87 -16.26 -24.29 -1.77
C ILE A 87 -14.87 -23.99 -1.21
N ILE A 88 -13.88 -23.91 -2.11
CA ILE A 88 -12.51 -23.51 -1.76
C ILE A 88 -12.45 -22.01 -1.55
N VAL A 89 -11.79 -21.56 -0.49
CA VAL A 89 -11.54 -20.14 -0.22
C VAL A 89 -10.05 -19.88 -0.13
N THR A 90 -9.61 -18.83 -0.81
CA THR A 90 -8.23 -18.35 -0.83
C THR A 90 -8.20 -16.86 -0.52
N ASN A 91 -7.10 -16.36 0.00
CA ASN A 91 -6.96 -14.96 0.40
C ASN A 91 -5.60 -14.39 -0.02
N ALA A 92 -5.43 -13.08 0.16
CA ALA A 92 -4.17 -12.39 -0.08
C ALA A 92 -3.30 -12.35 1.19
N SER A 93 -3.17 -13.47 1.91
CA SER A 93 -2.33 -13.52 3.11
C SER A 93 -0.88 -13.14 2.80
N GLY A 94 -0.25 -12.38 3.69
CA GLY A 94 1.16 -11.96 3.57
C GLY A 94 1.42 -10.77 2.64
N VAL A 95 0.43 -10.29 1.86
CA VAL A 95 0.61 -9.17 0.92
C VAL A 95 1.06 -7.87 1.60
N HIS A 96 0.72 -7.69 2.87
CA HIS A 96 1.05 -6.49 3.65
C HIS A 96 2.19 -6.69 4.65
N ALA A 97 2.85 -7.85 4.69
CA ALA A 97 3.89 -8.13 5.69
C ALA A 97 5.05 -7.11 5.64
N TYR A 98 5.59 -6.84 4.44
CA TYR A 98 6.68 -5.87 4.29
C TYR A 98 6.25 -4.42 4.53
N PRO A 99 5.18 -3.89 3.88
CA PRO A 99 4.76 -2.50 4.12
C PRO A 99 4.42 -2.19 5.59
N ILE A 100 3.78 -3.15 6.28
CA ILE A 100 3.47 -3.00 7.71
C ILE A 100 4.76 -2.99 8.54
N SER A 101 5.70 -3.90 8.25
CA SER A 101 6.98 -3.95 8.96
C SER A 101 7.79 -2.67 8.79
N GLU A 102 7.84 -2.11 7.58
CA GLU A 102 8.48 -0.82 7.30
C GLU A 102 7.81 0.32 8.07
N THR A 103 6.48 0.34 8.09
CA THR A 103 5.71 1.33 8.84
C THR A 103 6.01 1.26 10.34
N ILE A 104 6.08 0.05 10.91
CA ILE A 104 6.41 -0.18 12.32
C ILE A 104 7.81 0.39 12.62
N ILE A 105 8.81 0.06 11.81
CA ILE A 105 10.18 0.58 12.00
C ILE A 105 10.19 2.10 11.88
N GLY A 106 9.52 2.67 10.87
CA GLY A 106 9.38 4.11 10.68
C GLY A 106 8.74 4.81 11.88
N MET A 107 7.68 4.24 12.44
CA MET A 107 7.02 4.74 13.64
C MET A 107 7.92 4.64 14.88
N MET A 108 8.61 3.51 15.09
CA MET A 108 9.56 3.35 16.20
C MET A 108 10.67 4.40 16.15
N LEU A 109 11.27 4.63 14.98
CA LEU A 109 12.30 5.66 14.79
C LEU A 109 11.73 7.07 14.95
N GLY A 110 10.55 7.34 14.36
CA GLY A 110 9.86 8.62 14.47
C GLY A 110 9.51 8.99 15.91
N TRP A 111 9.16 8.01 16.73
CA TRP A 111 8.86 8.17 18.14
C TRP A 111 10.13 8.39 18.97
N THR A 112 11.09 7.47 18.90
CA THR A 112 12.34 7.50 19.68
C THR A 112 13.19 8.75 19.41
N ARG A 113 13.21 9.22 18.16
CA ARG A 113 13.95 10.43 17.74
C ARG A 113 13.10 11.70 17.78
N LYS A 114 11.84 11.62 18.21
CA LYS A 114 10.90 12.76 18.27
C LYS A 114 10.82 13.53 16.94
N ILE A 115 10.85 12.80 15.83
CA ILE A 115 10.82 13.38 14.48
C ILE A 115 9.55 14.21 14.29
N HIS A 116 8.41 13.72 14.80
CA HIS A 116 7.14 14.43 14.78
C HIS A 116 7.18 15.82 15.45
N LEU A 117 7.91 15.97 16.56
CA LEU A 117 8.10 17.28 17.21
C LEU A 117 9.04 18.17 16.40
N SER A 118 10.10 17.60 15.82
CA SER A 118 11.07 18.34 15.01
C SER A 118 10.41 18.93 13.77
N ILE A 119 9.56 18.16 13.08
CA ILE A 119 8.77 18.62 11.92
C ILE A 119 7.79 19.72 12.34
N ARG A 120 7.07 19.54 13.46
CA ARG A 120 6.11 20.54 13.95
C ARG A 120 6.81 21.85 14.29
N ASN A 121 7.92 21.79 15.03
CA ASN A 121 8.71 22.97 15.38
C ASN A 121 9.22 23.67 14.11
N GLN A 122 9.80 22.93 13.16
CA GLN A 122 10.29 23.51 11.90
C GLN A 122 9.18 24.25 11.14
N THR A 123 7.97 23.68 11.11
CA THR A 123 6.80 24.28 10.47
C THR A 123 6.41 25.60 11.15
N GLU A 124 6.34 25.62 12.48
CA GLU A 124 5.99 26.82 13.25
C GLU A 124 7.04 27.93 13.13
N TYR A 125 8.33 27.58 13.11
CA TYR A 125 9.41 28.55 12.86
C TYR A 125 9.33 29.16 11.47
N ARG A 126 9.08 28.35 10.43
CA ARG A 126 8.90 28.83 9.06
C ARG A 126 7.73 29.81 8.96
N LYS A 127 6.58 29.49 9.58
CA LYS A 127 5.42 30.39 9.63
C LYS A 127 5.71 31.71 10.32
N ALA A 128 6.50 31.66 11.40
CA ALA A 128 6.91 32.85 12.14
C ALA A 128 8.01 33.68 11.44
N GLY A 129 8.49 33.28 10.26
CA GLY A 129 9.61 33.94 9.58
C GLY A 129 10.93 33.85 10.36
N ARG A 130 11.04 32.92 11.32
CA ARG A 130 12.20 32.77 12.20
C ARG A 130 13.04 31.55 11.84
N ASN A 131 14.32 31.63 12.16
CA ASN A 131 15.26 30.53 12.01
C ASN A 131 15.02 29.49 13.17
N PRO A 132 14.71 28.22 12.87
CA PRO A 132 14.51 27.18 13.90
C PRO A 132 15.71 26.94 14.83
N TRP A 133 16.90 27.26 14.35
CA TRP A 133 18.20 27.01 14.98
C TRP A 133 18.70 28.23 15.78
N GLU A 134 17.97 29.35 15.77
CA GLU A 134 18.40 30.63 16.37
C GLU A 134 18.51 30.57 17.91
N ASN A 135 17.67 29.74 18.55
CA ASN A 135 17.60 29.59 20.00
C ASN A 135 17.81 28.14 20.49
N ASP A 136 18.18 27.21 19.60
CA ASP A 136 18.42 25.83 20.00
C ASP A 136 19.65 25.75 20.93
N ARG A 137 19.44 25.18 22.12
CA ARG A 137 20.47 25.00 23.15
C ARG A 137 21.58 24.07 22.64
N TYR A 138 21.29 23.18 21.68
CA TYR A 138 22.30 22.43 20.95
C TYR A 138 23.16 23.35 20.07
N TYR A 139 22.58 24.25 19.28
CA TYR A 139 23.36 25.18 18.45
C TYR A 139 24.18 26.19 19.27
N ARG A 140 23.68 26.67 20.41
CA ARG A 140 24.45 27.56 21.32
C ARG A 140 25.57 26.83 22.08
N ARG A 141 25.36 25.58 22.52
CA ARG A 141 26.42 24.76 23.16
C ARG A 141 27.48 24.31 22.15
N TRP A 142 27.08 24.00 20.92
CA TRP A 142 27.96 23.49 19.86
C TRP A 142 28.53 24.58 18.93
N GLY A 143 27.99 25.79 18.94
CA GLY A 143 28.53 26.95 18.20
C GLY A 143 29.91 27.42 18.70
N HIS A 144 30.35 26.94 19.86
CA HIS A 144 31.70 27.14 20.38
C HIS A 144 32.67 25.96 20.14
N TRP A 145 32.23 24.85 19.54
CA TRP A 145 33.09 23.68 19.31
C TRP A 145 33.89 23.80 18.01
N ARG A 146 34.98 24.58 18.07
CA ARG A 146 36.17 24.38 17.22
C ARG A 146 36.85 23.06 17.65
N GLY A 147 36.36 21.90 17.22
CA GLY A 147 36.98 20.62 17.56
C GLY A 147 36.46 19.41 16.79
N ASN A 148 37.37 18.52 16.41
CA ASN A 148 37.19 17.29 15.62
C ASN A 148 36.45 16.17 16.40
N CYS A 149 35.18 16.35 16.73
CA CYS A 149 34.36 15.25 17.28
C CYS A 149 33.74 14.40 16.13
N PRO A 150 33.70 13.05 16.24
CA PRO A 150 33.21 12.15 15.17
C PRO A 150 31.82 12.50 14.62
N VAL A 151 30.89 12.94 15.47
CA VAL A 151 29.54 13.37 15.05
C VAL A 151 29.55 14.68 14.26
N GLY A 152 30.48 15.59 14.58
CA GLY A 152 30.68 16.82 13.80
C GLY A 152 31.45 16.58 12.49
N GLN A 153 32.16 15.46 12.36
CA GLN A 153 32.81 15.05 11.12
C GLN A 153 31.85 14.35 10.17
N SER A 154 30.93 13.51 10.69
CA SER A 154 29.90 12.84 9.87
C SER A 154 28.92 13.85 9.26
N VAL A 155 28.43 14.81 10.03
CA VAL A 155 27.54 15.89 9.53
C VAL A 155 28.26 16.79 8.51
N ARG A 156 29.58 17.01 8.65
CA ARG A 156 30.37 17.76 7.65
C ARG A 156 30.59 16.97 6.36
N HIS A 157 30.81 15.66 6.46
CA HIS A 157 30.93 14.78 5.30
C HIS A 157 29.60 14.72 4.50
N GLU A 158 28.47 14.60 5.20
CA GLU A 158 27.14 14.62 4.55
C GLU A 158 26.82 15.98 3.92
N ARG A 159 27.22 17.09 4.56
CA ARG A 159 27.03 18.44 4.01
C ARG A 159 27.84 18.67 2.73
N ALA A 160 29.05 18.13 2.65
CA ALA A 160 29.87 18.17 1.43
C ALA A 160 29.29 17.30 0.30
N GLY A 161 28.68 16.16 0.63
CA GLY A 161 27.96 15.31 -0.33
C GLY A 161 26.69 15.99 -0.88
N LEU A 162 25.90 16.62 -0.01
CA LEU A 162 24.66 17.30 -0.40
C LEU A 162 24.91 18.61 -1.18
N GLN A 163 26.00 19.33 -0.91
CA GLN A 163 26.41 20.47 -1.75
C GLN A 163 26.79 20.03 -3.16
N LYS A 164 27.53 18.92 -3.31
CA LYS A 164 27.83 18.34 -4.62
C LYS A 164 26.58 17.92 -5.39
N ILE A 165 25.59 17.34 -4.71
CA ILE A 165 24.31 16.97 -5.34
C ILE A 165 23.53 18.24 -5.76
N GLY A 166 23.55 19.30 -4.94
CA GLY A 166 22.96 20.59 -5.29
C GLY A 166 23.62 21.27 -6.49
N GLU A 167 24.94 21.19 -6.61
CA GLU A 167 25.69 21.69 -7.77
C GLU A 167 25.38 20.88 -9.04
N ILE A 168 25.36 19.55 -8.96
CA ILE A 168 24.99 18.68 -10.09
C ILE A 168 23.55 18.95 -10.55
N LEU A 169 22.61 19.12 -9.61
CA LEU A 169 21.21 19.43 -9.93
C LEU A 169 21.01 20.86 -10.47
N SER A 170 21.92 21.80 -10.18
CA SER A 170 21.90 23.15 -10.76
C SER A 170 22.37 23.18 -12.22
N VAL A 171 23.26 22.27 -12.61
CA VAL A 171 23.73 22.09 -14.00
C VAL A 171 22.68 21.40 -14.87
N CYS A 172 21.78 20.60 -14.28
CA CYS A 172 20.70 19.90 -14.98
C CYS A 172 19.37 20.68 -15.06
N ARG A 173 19.32 21.99 -14.76
CA ARG A 173 18.10 22.77 -15.03
C ARG A 173 17.92 22.95 -16.55
N PRO A 174 16.80 22.50 -17.15
CA PRO A 174 16.50 22.86 -18.51
C PRO A 174 16.25 24.37 -18.58
N HIS A 175 16.94 25.06 -19.50
CA HIS A 175 16.57 26.41 -19.88
C HIS A 175 15.20 26.36 -20.56
N VAL A 176 14.18 26.78 -19.81
CA VAL A 176 12.89 27.24 -20.34
C VAL A 176 12.86 28.75 -20.15
#